data_AF-A0A1M5VI04-F1
#
_entry.id   AF-A0A1M5VI04-F1
#
_cell.length_a   1.000
_cell.length_b   1.000
_cell.length_c   1.000
_cell.angle_alpha   90.00
_cell.angle_beta   90.00
_cell.angle_gamma   90.00
#
_symmetry.space_group_name_H-M   'P 1'
#
loop_
_entity.id
_entity.type
_entity.pdbx_description
1 polymer ?
#
loop_
_entity_poly.entity_id
_entity_poly.type
_entity_poly.pdbx_seq_one_letter_code
_entity_poly.pdbx_strand_id
1 'polypeptide(L)'
;MKKSIRYISLLIIAFTMNSCNEDVEVWDSETLDYSGSFFWELYDEDMTAKYVGYDHDVQLWIYNTAENVPNKVWIEDTDHVFPLKSKFSFTGTSESFMSDETEFDNLDNDIIAIETPTTKPAGLNEEVTEDRYYIRNLVLDGKILPNAGTTVSGNPVDSIYIKIKLLSGTVKFTSYEVPEALRADPEKAEYDWIYDSATYDNTLDEIYVISGHRKTGFAEDDH
;
A
#
# COMPACT_ATOMS: atom_id res chain seq x y z
N MET A 1 56.73 29.58 36.36
CA MET A 1 56.32 28.20 36.02
C MET A 1 54.89 27.84 36.46
N LYS A 2 54.47 28.06 37.72
CA LYS A 2 53.09 27.73 38.17
C LYS A 2 51.95 28.47 37.45
N LYS A 3 52.16 29.73 37.02
CA LYS A 3 51.13 30.50 36.27
C LYS A 3 50.99 30.05 34.81
N SER A 4 52.09 29.67 34.17
CA SER A 4 52.14 29.19 32.78
C SER A 4 51.45 27.83 32.61
N ILE A 5 51.57 26.94 33.60
CA ILE A 5 50.91 25.62 33.63
C ILE A 5 49.38 25.77 33.69
N ARG A 6 48.85 26.78 34.40
CA ARG A 6 47.40 27.01 34.50
C ARG A 6 46.76 27.39 33.16
N TYR A 7 47.45 28.17 32.32
CA TYR A 7 46.94 28.55 31.00
C TYR A 7 46.98 27.38 30.00
N ILE A 8 47.99 26.51 30.10
CA ILE A 8 48.09 25.30 29.28
C ILE A 8 47.00 24.29 29.65
N SER A 9 46.71 24.11 30.94
CA SER A 9 45.61 23.25 31.40
C SER A 9 44.22 23.77 30.97
N LEU A 10 44.01 25.09 30.95
CA LEU A 10 42.77 25.71 30.47
C LEU A 10 42.59 25.57 28.95
N LEU A 11 43.68 25.62 28.18
CA LEU A 11 43.63 25.43 26.72
C LEU A 11 43.30 23.98 26.34
N ILE A 12 43.82 23.00 27.10
CA ILE A 12 43.59 21.57 26.84
C ILE A 12 42.13 21.17 27.13
N ILE A 13 41.49 21.77 28.14
CA ILE A 13 40.06 21.54 28.47
C ILE A 13 39.13 22.15 27.42
N ALA A 14 39.55 23.22 26.72
CA ALA A 14 38.77 23.82 25.64
C ALA A 14 38.73 22.96 24.37
N PHE A 15 39.73 22.10 24.13
CA PHE A 15 39.77 21.20 22.98
C PHE A 15 38.97 19.90 23.18
N THR A 16 38.53 19.59 24.40
CA THR A 16 37.75 18.36 24.70
C THR A 16 36.24 18.56 24.63
N MET A 17 35.74 19.73 24.22
CA MET A 17 34.30 20.02 24.09
C MET A 17 33.79 20.07 22.64
N ASN A 18 34.50 19.45 21.68
CA ASN A 18 33.86 19.10 20.41
C ASN A 18 32.96 17.89 20.70
N SER A 19 31.69 18.17 21.00
CA SER A 19 30.64 17.17 20.97
C SER A 19 30.61 16.57 19.57
N CYS A 20 31.15 15.38 19.40
CA CYS A 20 30.84 14.52 18.26
C CYS A 20 29.38 14.06 18.40
N ASN A 21 28.43 14.98 18.18
CA ASN A 21 27.10 14.54 17.80
C ASN A 21 27.21 14.20 16.31
N GLU A 22 27.51 12.94 16.02
CA GLU A 22 27.19 12.42 14.69
C GLU A 22 25.68 12.61 14.49
N ASP A 23 25.29 13.12 13.33
CA ASP A 23 23.87 13.20 12.99
C ASP A 23 23.30 11.79 13.08
N VAL A 24 22.20 11.63 13.81
CA VAL A 24 21.55 10.33 13.95
C VAL A 24 21.06 9.92 12.57
N GLU A 25 21.53 8.78 12.10
CA GLU A 25 21.03 8.17 10.88
C GLU A 25 19.54 7.86 11.06
N VAL A 26 18.68 8.55 10.32
CA VAL A 26 17.26 8.26 10.27
C VAL A 26 17.09 7.07 9.33
N TRP A 27 16.61 5.94 9.87
CA TRP A 27 16.37 4.74 9.09
C TRP A 27 15.00 4.84 8.44
N ASP A 28 14.99 5.30 7.19
CA ASP A 28 13.80 5.38 6.37
C ASP A 28 13.57 4.07 5.60
N SER A 29 12.32 3.80 5.23
CA SER A 29 12.01 2.71 4.31
C SER A 29 12.55 3.01 2.91
N GLU A 30 12.84 1.97 2.13
CA GLU A 30 13.28 2.10 0.72
C GLU A 30 12.21 2.71 -0.21
N THR A 31 10.98 2.92 0.31
CA THR A 31 9.85 3.48 -0.44
C THR A 31 9.26 4.71 0.26
N LEU A 32 10.05 5.45 1.05
CA LEU A 32 9.57 6.60 1.81
C LEU A 32 8.84 7.61 0.92
N ASP A 33 9.40 7.91 -0.25
CA ASP A 33 8.86 8.92 -1.17
C ASP A 33 7.48 8.54 -1.75
N TYR A 34 7.13 7.25 -1.74
CA TYR A 34 5.80 6.76 -2.10
C TYR A 34 4.86 6.74 -0.90
N SER A 35 5.41 6.54 0.30
CA SER A 35 4.65 6.12 1.46
C SER A 35 3.85 7.27 2.06
N GLY A 36 2.65 6.99 2.55
CA GLY A 36 1.76 7.99 3.12
C GLY A 36 0.32 7.51 3.29
N SER A 37 -0.43 8.28 4.06
CA SER A 37 -1.88 8.23 4.09
C SER A 37 -2.44 9.41 3.31
N PHE A 38 -3.41 9.14 2.44
CA PHE A 38 -3.99 10.11 1.53
C PHE A 38 -5.51 10.12 1.67
N PHE A 39 -6.08 11.32 1.64
CA PHE A 39 -7.50 11.50 1.32
C PHE A 39 -7.63 11.50 -0.19
N TRP A 40 -8.68 10.87 -0.69
CA TRP A 40 -8.79 10.59 -2.11
C TRP A 40 -10.24 10.60 -2.60
N GLU A 41 -10.37 10.74 -3.91
CA GLU A 41 -11.61 10.69 -4.65
C GLU A 41 -11.43 9.73 -5.84
N LEU A 42 -12.52 9.08 -6.25
CA LEU A 42 -12.52 8.16 -7.40
C LEU A 42 -13.21 8.80 -8.60
N TYR A 43 -12.56 8.71 -9.75
CA TYR A 43 -13.09 9.18 -11.03
C TYR A 43 -13.04 8.08 -12.08
N ASP A 44 -13.84 8.24 -13.12
CA ASP A 44 -13.66 7.52 -14.38
C ASP A 44 -12.29 7.82 -15.03
N GLU A 45 -11.96 7.04 -16.06
CA GLU A 45 -10.68 7.12 -16.77
C GLU A 45 -10.33 8.54 -17.26
N ASP A 46 -11.34 9.27 -17.76
CA ASP A 46 -11.18 10.60 -18.35
C ASP A 46 -11.35 11.74 -17.33
N MET A 47 -11.57 11.42 -16.05
CA MET A 47 -11.89 12.37 -14.98
C MET A 47 -13.10 13.26 -15.26
N THR A 48 -14.09 12.75 -15.99
CA THR A 48 -15.34 13.45 -16.31
C THR A 48 -16.47 13.13 -15.33
N ALA A 49 -16.45 11.93 -14.74
CA ALA A 49 -17.41 11.46 -13.77
C ALA A 49 -16.72 11.11 -12.46
N LYS A 50 -17.31 11.56 -11.34
CA LYS A 50 -16.85 11.23 -9.98
C LYS A 50 -17.72 10.12 -9.42
N TYR A 51 -17.11 9.02 -8.99
CA TYR A 51 -17.78 7.87 -8.39
C TYR A 51 -17.73 7.90 -6.86
N VAL A 52 -16.59 8.32 -6.30
CA VAL A 52 -16.41 8.48 -4.85
C VAL A 52 -15.98 9.91 -4.59
N GLY A 53 -16.76 10.60 -3.75
CA GLY A 53 -16.44 11.95 -3.31
C GLY A 53 -15.45 11.94 -2.15
N TYR A 54 -14.91 13.11 -1.86
CA TYR A 54 -14.04 13.30 -0.70
C TYR A 54 -14.74 12.88 0.59
N ASP A 55 -14.06 12.05 1.37
CA ASP A 55 -14.48 11.58 2.69
C ASP A 55 -13.24 11.49 3.60
N HIS A 56 -13.32 12.08 4.80
CA HIS A 56 -12.21 12.10 5.76
C HIS A 56 -12.08 10.80 6.57
N ASP A 57 -13.10 9.95 6.55
CA ASP A 57 -13.04 8.63 7.16
C ASP A 57 -12.40 7.60 6.23
N VAL A 58 -12.38 7.87 4.91
CA VAL A 58 -11.88 6.95 3.88
C VAL A 58 -10.47 7.33 3.46
N GLN A 59 -9.51 6.42 3.64
CA GLN A 59 -8.10 6.71 3.38
C GLN A 59 -7.46 5.70 2.44
N LEU A 60 -6.60 6.21 1.57
CA LEU A 60 -5.69 5.39 0.78
C LEU A 60 -4.33 5.37 1.47
N TRP A 61 -3.82 4.19 1.76
CA TRP A 61 -2.51 4.01 2.35
C TRP A 61 -1.55 3.44 1.32
N ILE A 62 -0.38 4.06 1.22
CA ILE A 62 0.77 3.55 0.48
C ILE A 62 1.88 3.32 1.47
N TYR A 63 2.43 2.12 1.51
CA TYR A 63 3.46 1.76 2.51
C TYR A 63 4.40 0.68 1.99
N ASN A 64 5.59 0.61 2.59
CA ASN A 64 6.60 -0.36 2.21
C ASN A 64 6.14 -1.81 2.44
N THR A 65 6.63 -2.72 1.60
CA THR A 65 6.51 -4.15 1.90
C THR A 65 7.43 -4.54 3.05
N ALA A 66 7.15 -5.69 3.69
CA ALA A 66 8.00 -6.25 4.75
C ALA A 66 9.42 -6.61 4.25
N GLU A 67 9.56 -6.88 2.95
CA GLU A 67 10.86 -7.09 2.30
C GLU A 67 11.69 -5.80 2.24
N ASN A 68 11.04 -4.62 2.33
CA ASN A 68 11.63 -3.30 2.26
C ASN A 68 12.57 -3.14 1.06
N VAL A 69 12.05 -3.42 -0.14
CA VAL A 69 12.81 -3.24 -1.40
C VAL A 69 12.32 -1.98 -2.13
N PRO A 70 13.21 -1.26 -2.83
CA PRO A 70 12.83 -0.07 -3.59
C PRO A 70 11.68 -0.32 -4.55
N ASN A 71 10.83 0.69 -4.73
CA ASN A 71 9.71 0.71 -5.68
C ASN A 71 8.66 -0.41 -5.49
N LYS A 72 8.68 -1.14 -4.38
CA LYS A 72 7.68 -2.18 -4.07
C LYS A 72 6.87 -1.81 -2.84
N VAL A 73 5.61 -1.45 -3.06
CA VAL A 73 4.71 -0.93 -2.03
C VAL A 73 3.42 -1.75 -1.97
N TRP A 74 2.75 -1.65 -0.84
CA TRP A 74 1.32 -1.90 -0.75
C TRP A 74 0.56 -0.63 -1.10
N ILE A 75 -0.57 -0.78 -1.80
CA ILE A 75 -1.62 0.24 -1.88
C ILE A 75 -2.91 -0.39 -1.36
N GLU A 76 -3.52 0.28 -0.40
CA GLU A 76 -4.69 -0.20 0.32
C GLU A 76 -5.71 0.92 0.50
N ASP A 77 -6.96 0.69 0.11
CA ASP A 77 -8.10 1.45 0.61
C ASP A 77 -8.56 0.82 1.93
N THR A 78 -8.37 1.53 3.04
CA THR A 78 -8.54 0.98 4.39
C THR A 78 -9.99 0.67 4.74
N ASP A 79 -10.92 1.29 4.03
CA ASP A 79 -12.36 1.22 4.32
C ASP A 79 -13.12 0.42 3.25
N HIS A 80 -12.40 -0.09 2.24
CA HIS A 80 -12.90 -0.94 1.17
C HIS A 80 -14.08 -0.33 0.38
N VAL A 81 -14.14 1.01 0.31
CA VAL A 81 -15.06 1.75 -0.57
C VAL A 81 -14.72 1.49 -2.03
N PHE A 82 -13.43 1.43 -2.32
CA PHE A 82 -12.85 0.88 -3.53
C PHE A 82 -12.02 -0.34 -3.11
N PRO A 83 -12.49 -1.58 -3.36
CA PRO A 83 -11.91 -2.79 -2.79
C PRO A 83 -10.53 -3.08 -3.39
N LEU A 84 -9.52 -2.36 -2.90
CA LEU A 84 -8.14 -2.38 -3.32
C LEU A 84 -7.26 -2.70 -2.12
N LYS A 85 -6.58 -3.84 -2.17
CA LYS A 85 -5.44 -4.15 -1.30
C LYS A 85 -4.46 -5.03 -2.05
N SER A 86 -3.51 -4.39 -2.72
CA SER A 86 -2.57 -5.06 -3.62
C SER A 86 -1.14 -4.58 -3.41
N LYS A 87 -0.17 -5.42 -3.74
CA LYS A 87 1.22 -5.00 -3.90
C LYS A 87 1.45 -4.51 -5.31
N PHE A 88 2.34 -3.55 -5.44
CA PHE A 88 2.78 -3.03 -6.72
C PHE A 88 4.30 -2.89 -6.73
N SER A 89 4.91 -3.26 -7.85
CA SER A 89 6.30 -2.97 -8.17
C SER A 89 6.32 -1.95 -9.30
N PHE A 90 7.19 -0.93 -9.20
CA PHE A 90 7.17 0.21 -10.11
C PHE A 90 8.48 0.44 -10.86
N THR A 91 8.34 0.94 -12.09
CA THR A 91 9.40 1.70 -12.76
C THR A 91 9.24 3.20 -12.48
N GLY A 92 10.33 3.96 -12.54
CA GLY A 92 10.32 5.41 -12.33
C GLY A 92 10.60 5.84 -10.89
N THR A 93 9.97 6.92 -10.46
CA THR A 93 10.11 7.57 -9.15
C THR A 93 8.73 7.96 -8.61
N SER A 94 8.60 8.39 -7.35
CA SER A 94 7.30 8.80 -6.79
C SER A 94 6.59 9.91 -7.58
N GLU A 95 7.33 10.82 -8.22
CA GLU A 95 6.76 11.89 -9.05
C GLU A 95 6.23 11.42 -10.41
N SER A 96 6.66 10.23 -10.88
CA SER A 96 6.19 9.61 -12.11
C SER A 96 6.54 8.11 -12.11
N PHE A 97 5.54 7.27 -11.88
CA PHE A 97 5.67 5.82 -11.79
C PHE A 97 4.57 5.07 -12.54
N MET A 98 4.85 3.83 -12.89
CA MET A 98 3.89 2.86 -13.43
C MET A 98 4.33 1.45 -13.04
N SER A 99 3.41 0.50 -13.07
CA SER A 99 3.73 -0.92 -12.84
C SER A 99 4.83 -1.40 -13.78
N ASP A 100 5.81 -2.11 -13.23
CA ASP A 100 6.91 -2.71 -14.01
C ASP A 100 6.49 -3.99 -14.76
N GLU A 101 5.38 -4.59 -14.35
CA GLU A 101 4.74 -5.74 -14.94
C GLU A 101 3.31 -5.40 -15.40
N THR A 102 2.88 -6.03 -16.49
CA THR A 102 1.55 -5.85 -17.08
C THR A 102 0.85 -7.16 -17.41
N GLU A 103 1.59 -8.26 -17.46
CA GLU A 103 1.03 -9.59 -17.71
C GLU A 103 0.26 -10.07 -16.48
N PHE A 104 -1.02 -10.39 -16.67
CA PHE A 104 -1.93 -10.76 -15.58
C PHE A 104 -1.32 -11.78 -14.64
N ASP A 105 -0.72 -12.86 -15.19
CA ASP A 105 -0.19 -14.00 -14.43
C ASP A 105 0.96 -13.63 -13.46
N ASN A 106 1.67 -12.53 -13.73
CA ASN A 106 2.81 -12.07 -12.93
C ASN A 106 2.45 -10.98 -11.91
N LEU A 107 1.24 -10.42 -11.97
CA LEU A 107 0.78 -9.42 -11.01
C LEU A 107 0.41 -10.08 -9.66
N ASP A 108 0.67 -9.35 -8.57
CA ASP A 108 0.19 -9.74 -7.25
C ASP A 108 -1.35 -9.71 -7.19
N ASN A 109 -1.94 -10.64 -6.42
CA ASN A 109 -3.38 -10.66 -6.20
C ASN A 109 -3.83 -9.48 -5.34
N ASP A 110 -5.02 -8.99 -5.62
CA ASP A 110 -5.79 -8.21 -4.65
C ASP A 110 -6.30 -9.12 -3.55
N ILE A 111 -5.91 -8.82 -2.32
CA ILE A 111 -6.23 -9.64 -1.15
C ILE A 111 -7.74 -9.71 -0.92
N ILE A 112 -8.48 -8.65 -1.22
CA ILE A 112 -9.92 -8.59 -1.01
C ILE A 112 -10.63 -9.47 -2.04
N ALA A 113 -10.18 -9.46 -3.29
CA ALA A 113 -10.80 -10.25 -4.37
C ALA A 113 -10.59 -11.76 -4.22
N ILE A 114 -9.53 -12.18 -3.51
CA ILE A 114 -9.21 -13.59 -3.26
C ILE A 114 -9.64 -14.09 -1.88
N GLU A 115 -10.49 -13.34 -1.17
CA GLU A 115 -11.08 -13.83 0.08
C GLU A 115 -11.85 -15.14 -0.15
N THR A 116 -11.60 -16.10 0.73
CA THR A 116 -12.17 -17.44 0.62
C THR A 116 -13.67 -17.44 0.83
N PRO A 117 -14.43 -18.30 0.12
CA PRO A 117 -15.87 -18.43 0.31
C PRO A 117 -16.25 -18.75 1.76
N THR A 118 -17.37 -18.20 2.23
CA THR A 118 -17.85 -18.38 3.61
C THR A 118 -18.45 -19.77 3.86
N THR A 119 -18.98 -20.41 2.82
CA THR A 119 -19.52 -21.77 2.91
C THR A 119 -18.38 -22.77 2.94
N LYS A 120 -18.19 -23.47 4.06
CA LYS A 120 -17.10 -24.44 4.21
C LYS A 120 -17.25 -25.64 3.27
N PRO A 121 -16.12 -26.21 2.77
CA PRO A 121 -16.14 -27.44 2.00
C PRO A 121 -16.55 -28.65 2.87
N ALA A 122 -17.09 -29.69 2.24
CA ALA A 122 -17.50 -30.92 2.92
C ALA A 122 -16.41 -32.00 2.92
N GLY A 123 -15.36 -31.82 2.11
CA GLY A 123 -14.32 -32.80 1.87
C GLY A 123 -13.05 -32.19 1.30
N LEU A 124 -12.02 -33.02 1.18
CA LEU A 124 -10.70 -32.67 0.65
C LEU A 124 -10.70 -32.62 -0.89
N ASN A 125 -9.97 -31.66 -1.46
CA ASN A 125 -9.86 -31.43 -2.91
C ASN A 125 -11.21 -31.14 -3.60
N GLU A 126 -12.19 -30.63 -2.85
CA GLU A 126 -13.33 -29.97 -3.46
C GLU A 126 -12.85 -28.68 -4.12
N GLU A 127 -13.56 -28.26 -5.17
CA GLU A 127 -13.21 -27.06 -5.92
C GLU A 127 -14.45 -26.18 -6.07
N VAL A 128 -14.25 -24.87 -5.96
CA VAL A 128 -15.26 -23.89 -6.28
C VAL A 128 -14.63 -22.78 -7.12
N THR A 129 -15.36 -22.33 -8.14
CA THR A 129 -14.97 -21.22 -9.00
C THR A 129 -16.03 -20.14 -8.88
N GLU A 130 -15.60 -18.91 -8.61
CA GLU A 130 -16.49 -17.76 -8.47
C GLU A 130 -16.00 -16.62 -9.37
N ASP A 131 -16.94 -15.92 -10.01
CA ASP A 131 -16.66 -14.68 -10.70
C ASP A 131 -16.26 -13.62 -9.66
N ARG A 132 -15.16 -12.91 -9.94
CA ARG A 132 -14.57 -11.91 -9.03
C ARG A 132 -14.12 -10.69 -9.83
N TYR A 133 -14.40 -9.52 -9.26
CA TYR A 133 -13.92 -8.25 -9.77
C TYR A 133 -12.55 -7.92 -9.15
N TYR A 134 -11.71 -7.25 -9.94
CA TYR A 134 -10.48 -6.60 -9.49
C TYR A 134 -9.49 -7.56 -8.81
N ILE A 135 -9.34 -8.75 -9.39
CA ILE A 135 -8.50 -9.84 -8.88
C ILE A 135 -7.02 -9.43 -8.87
N ARG A 136 -6.60 -8.66 -9.87
CA ARG A 136 -5.25 -8.13 -10.02
C ARG A 136 -5.31 -6.74 -10.60
N ASN A 137 -4.34 -5.92 -10.26
CA ASN A 137 -4.36 -4.51 -10.58
C ASN A 137 -2.98 -4.05 -11.06
N LEU A 138 -2.94 -3.04 -11.92
CA LEU A 138 -1.70 -2.38 -12.31
C LEU A 138 -1.89 -0.87 -12.44
N VAL A 139 -0.83 -0.12 -12.12
CA VAL A 139 -0.80 1.33 -12.24
C VAL A 139 -0.30 1.70 -13.63
N LEU A 140 -1.12 2.43 -14.40
CA LEU A 140 -0.78 2.92 -15.73
C LEU A 140 -0.01 4.25 -15.70
N ASP A 141 -0.35 5.11 -14.73
CA ASP A 141 0.31 6.40 -14.49
C ASP A 141 0.08 6.82 -13.05
N GLY A 142 1.14 6.98 -12.28
CA GLY A 142 1.13 7.37 -10.88
C GLY A 142 2.02 8.57 -10.63
N LYS A 143 1.54 9.51 -9.82
CA LYS A 143 2.29 10.72 -9.42
C LYS A 143 1.97 11.08 -7.97
N ILE A 144 3.01 11.26 -7.18
CA ILE A 144 2.97 11.92 -5.88
C ILE A 144 3.81 13.18 -6.03
N LEU A 145 3.15 14.34 -6.08
CA LEU A 145 3.80 15.61 -6.38
C LEU A 145 3.94 16.44 -5.10
N PRO A 146 5.18 16.79 -4.69
CA PRO A 146 5.40 17.56 -3.47
C PRO A 146 4.72 18.93 -3.50
N ASN A 147 4.02 19.29 -2.41
CA ASN A 147 3.38 20.59 -2.23
C ASN A 147 2.41 21.04 -3.36
N ALA A 148 1.90 20.10 -4.15
CA ALA A 148 1.02 20.40 -5.28
C ALA A 148 -0.49 20.37 -4.92
N GLY A 149 -0.83 19.79 -3.77
CA GLY A 149 -2.17 19.84 -3.18
C GLY A 149 -2.34 21.04 -2.24
N THR A 150 -3.58 21.32 -1.87
CA THR A 150 -3.92 22.36 -0.87
C THR A 150 -5.00 21.81 0.04
N THR A 151 -4.77 21.85 1.35
CA THR A 151 -5.75 21.40 2.34
C THR A 151 -6.90 22.40 2.49
N VAL A 152 -7.94 22.01 3.23
CA VAL A 152 -9.07 22.87 3.57
C VAL A 152 -8.62 24.13 4.32
N SER A 153 -7.62 24.00 5.22
CA SER A 153 -7.03 25.15 5.92
C SER A 153 -6.07 26.00 5.08
N GLY A 154 -5.80 25.59 3.83
CA GLY A 154 -4.98 26.35 2.87
C GLY A 154 -3.48 26.04 2.93
N ASN A 155 -3.07 24.96 3.59
CA ASN A 155 -1.67 24.55 3.66
C ASN A 155 -1.27 23.75 2.40
N PRO A 156 -0.06 23.95 1.86
CA PRO A 156 0.46 23.11 0.80
C PRO A 156 0.72 21.69 1.33
N VAL A 157 0.32 20.69 0.55
CA VAL A 157 0.52 19.26 0.85
C VAL A 157 0.86 18.51 -0.43
N ASP A 158 1.39 17.30 -0.31
CA ASP A 158 1.62 16.47 -1.49
C ASP A 158 0.29 16.07 -2.11
N SER A 159 0.18 16.17 -3.44
CA SER A 159 -0.97 15.64 -4.17
C SER A 159 -0.69 14.22 -4.63
N ILE A 160 -1.72 13.40 -4.74
CA ILE A 160 -1.64 12.07 -5.34
C ILE A 160 -2.53 11.96 -6.57
N TYR A 161 -2.04 11.27 -7.59
CA TYR A 161 -2.74 10.86 -8.79
C TYR A 161 -2.34 9.41 -9.11
N ILE A 162 -3.30 8.51 -9.28
CA ILE A 162 -3.07 7.14 -9.74
C ILE A 162 -4.14 6.77 -10.75
N LYS A 163 -3.74 6.58 -12.01
CA LYS A 163 -4.53 5.91 -13.03
C LYS A 163 -4.29 4.41 -12.91
N ILE A 164 -5.30 3.69 -12.44
CA ILE A 164 -5.24 2.25 -12.14
C ILE A 164 -6.12 1.48 -13.12
N LYS A 165 -5.61 0.35 -13.60
CA LYS A 165 -6.37 -0.64 -14.36
C LYS A 165 -6.65 -1.85 -13.48
N LEU A 166 -7.91 -2.24 -13.40
CA LEU A 166 -8.39 -3.36 -12.61
C LEU A 166 -8.74 -4.53 -13.54
N LEU A 167 -8.24 -5.71 -13.21
CA LEU A 167 -8.38 -6.91 -14.01
C LEU A 167 -9.26 -7.91 -13.27
N SER A 168 -10.36 -8.30 -13.90
CA SER A 168 -11.38 -9.18 -13.31
C SER A 168 -11.41 -10.54 -14.01
N GLY A 169 -12.22 -11.47 -13.50
CA GLY A 169 -12.38 -12.79 -14.11
C GLY A 169 -12.93 -13.80 -13.12
N THR A 170 -12.32 -14.98 -13.05
CA THR A 170 -12.74 -16.04 -12.12
C THR A 170 -11.63 -16.43 -11.19
N VAL A 171 -11.97 -16.71 -9.93
CA VAL A 171 -11.04 -17.26 -8.94
C VAL A 171 -11.47 -18.67 -8.59
N LYS A 172 -10.50 -19.58 -8.63
CA LYS A 172 -10.65 -20.97 -8.20
C LYS A 172 -10.08 -21.13 -6.81
N PHE A 173 -10.86 -21.77 -5.95
CA PHE A 173 -10.45 -22.21 -4.63
C PHE A 173 -10.47 -23.74 -4.59
N THR A 174 -9.49 -24.31 -3.90
CA THR A 174 -9.40 -25.76 -3.68
C THR A 174 -9.42 -26.01 -2.18
N SER A 175 -10.17 -27.01 -1.73
CA SER A 175 -10.24 -27.30 -0.31
C SER A 175 -9.01 -28.06 0.17
N TYR A 176 -8.58 -27.76 1.40
CA TYR A 176 -7.53 -28.47 2.10
C TYR A 176 -8.04 -28.96 3.46
N GLU A 177 -7.39 -30.01 3.98
CA GLU A 177 -7.66 -30.49 5.33
C GLU A 177 -6.93 -29.61 6.35
N VAL A 178 -7.69 -29.00 7.26
CA VAL A 178 -7.14 -28.15 8.32
C VAL A 178 -6.20 -29.00 9.18
N PRO A 179 -4.98 -28.53 9.52
CA PRO A 179 -4.07 -29.26 10.39
C PRO A 179 -4.73 -29.64 11.72
N GLU A 180 -4.51 -30.86 12.21
CA GLU A 180 -5.15 -31.39 13.44
C GLU A 180 -5.05 -30.43 14.64
N ALA A 181 -3.90 -29.77 14.81
CA ALA A 181 -3.65 -28.82 15.88
C ALA A 181 -4.50 -27.53 15.84
N LEU A 182 -5.15 -27.25 14.71
CA LEU A 182 -5.97 -26.05 14.48
C LEU A 182 -7.48 -26.34 14.41
N ARG A 183 -7.87 -27.62 14.48
CA ARG A 183 -9.29 -28.05 14.43
C ARG A 183 -9.98 -27.73 15.74
N ALA A 184 -11.29 -27.49 15.69
CA ALA A 184 -12.11 -27.38 16.90
C ALA A 184 -12.20 -28.72 17.64
N ASP A 185 -12.23 -29.83 16.90
CA ASP A 185 -12.16 -31.20 17.42
C ASP A 185 -11.03 -31.98 16.69
N PRO A 186 -9.91 -32.32 17.37
CA PRO A 186 -8.79 -33.02 16.74
C PRO A 186 -9.17 -34.34 16.06
N GLU A 187 -10.21 -35.03 16.57
CA GLU A 187 -10.64 -36.34 16.06
C GLU A 187 -11.58 -36.24 14.84
N LYS A 188 -12.06 -35.04 14.51
CA LYS A 188 -12.93 -34.80 13.35
C LYS A 188 -12.17 -34.04 12.28
N ALA A 189 -12.19 -34.57 11.05
CA ALA A 189 -11.63 -33.85 9.92
C ALA A 189 -12.43 -32.55 9.68
N GLU A 190 -11.70 -31.45 9.52
CA GLU A 190 -12.23 -30.14 9.15
C GLU A 190 -11.54 -29.69 7.87
N TYR A 191 -12.29 -29.02 7.00
CA TYR A 191 -11.80 -28.57 5.70
C TYR A 191 -12.02 -27.07 5.54
N ASP A 192 -11.11 -26.41 4.84
CA ASP A 192 -11.22 -25.00 4.50
C ASP A 192 -10.77 -24.74 3.08
N TRP A 193 -11.08 -23.56 2.56
CA TRP A 193 -10.68 -23.14 1.23
C TRP A 193 -9.29 -22.50 1.23
N ILE A 194 -8.52 -22.73 0.17
CA ILE A 194 -7.33 -21.94 -0.15
C ILE A 194 -7.45 -21.45 -1.59
N TYR A 195 -6.97 -20.24 -1.85
CA TYR A 195 -6.78 -19.74 -3.22
C TYR A 195 -5.92 -20.73 -4.01
N ASP A 196 -6.38 -21.12 -5.19
CA ASP A 196 -5.65 -22.03 -6.09
C ASP A 196 -5.12 -21.24 -7.30
N SER A 197 -6.02 -20.61 -8.05
CA SER A 197 -5.67 -19.88 -9.27
C SER A 197 -6.71 -18.84 -9.64
N ALA A 198 -6.36 -17.97 -10.58
CA ALA A 198 -7.29 -17.03 -11.20
C ALA A 198 -7.21 -17.13 -12.73
N THR A 199 -8.33 -16.93 -13.41
CA THR A 199 -8.40 -16.79 -14.86
C THR A 199 -8.91 -15.40 -15.20
N TYR A 200 -8.16 -14.70 -16.03
CA TYR A 200 -8.44 -13.34 -16.47
C TYR A 200 -9.54 -13.27 -17.54
N ASP A 201 -10.48 -12.35 -17.38
CA ASP A 201 -11.47 -11.96 -18.39
C ASP A 201 -11.28 -10.48 -18.79
N ASN A 202 -10.72 -10.27 -19.98
CA ASN A 202 -10.43 -8.94 -20.50
C ASN A 202 -11.66 -8.10 -20.87
N THR A 203 -12.84 -8.71 -20.90
CA THR A 203 -14.10 -7.99 -21.18
C THR A 203 -14.63 -7.24 -19.97
N LEU A 204 -14.05 -7.50 -18.80
CA LEU A 204 -14.41 -6.93 -17.50
C LEU A 204 -13.36 -5.94 -16.98
N ASP A 205 -12.44 -5.50 -17.85
CA ASP A 205 -11.43 -4.51 -17.53
C ASP A 205 -12.08 -3.15 -17.23
N GLU A 206 -11.64 -2.55 -16.13
CA GLU A 206 -12.06 -1.20 -15.74
C GLU A 206 -10.83 -0.34 -15.46
N ILE A 207 -10.92 0.95 -15.80
CA ILE A 207 -9.86 1.94 -15.55
C ILE A 207 -10.48 3.08 -14.75
N TYR A 208 -9.81 3.41 -13.65
CA TYR A 208 -10.20 4.50 -12.77
C TYR A 208 -9.03 5.43 -12.49
N VAL A 209 -9.36 6.63 -12.05
CA VAL A 209 -8.39 7.60 -11.55
C VAL A 209 -8.67 7.87 -10.08
N ILE A 210 -7.68 7.61 -9.25
CA ILE A 210 -7.63 8.03 -7.85
C ILE A 210 -6.89 9.36 -7.82
N SER A 211 -7.50 10.39 -7.24
CA SER A 211 -6.91 11.72 -7.09
C SER A 211 -7.13 12.26 -5.70
N GLY A 212 -6.14 12.94 -5.12
CA GLY A 212 -6.25 13.39 -3.73
C GLY A 212 -5.03 14.12 -3.21
N HIS A 213 -4.88 14.13 -1.88
CA HIS A 213 -3.73 14.72 -1.21
C HIS A 213 -3.36 14.01 0.09
N ARG A 214 -2.13 14.24 0.54
CA ARG A 214 -1.61 13.66 1.78
C ARG A 214 -2.38 14.19 2.99
N LYS A 215 -2.66 13.30 3.94
CA LYS A 215 -3.23 13.63 5.24
C LYS A 215 -2.20 14.36 6.12
N THR A 216 -2.60 15.45 6.76
CA THR A 216 -1.70 16.26 7.60
C THR A 216 -1.66 15.81 9.06
N GLY A 217 -2.74 15.18 9.54
CA GLY A 217 -2.93 14.84 10.95
C GLY A 217 -3.43 16.00 11.81
N PHE A 218 -3.70 17.17 11.21
CA PHE A 218 -4.38 18.28 11.88
C PHE A 218 -5.88 18.13 11.75
N ALA A 219 -6.61 18.28 12.86
CA ALA A 219 -8.06 18.11 12.88
C ALA A 219 -8.80 19.16 12.01
N GLU A 220 -8.19 20.30 11.75
CA GLU A 220 -8.69 21.35 10.87
C GLU A 220 -8.65 20.98 9.37
N ASP A 221 -7.92 19.92 9.01
CA ASP A 221 -7.85 19.38 7.66
C ASP A 221 -8.63 18.06 7.49
N ASP A 222 -9.14 17.49 8.59
CA ASP A 222 -9.96 16.28 8.63
C ASP A 222 -11.46 16.68 8.68
N HIS A 223 -12.09 16.96 7.52
CA HIS A 223 -13.47 17.49 7.39
C HIS A 223 -14.31 16.83 6.31
#